data_AF-A0A851WCX8-F1
#
_entry.id   AF-A0A851WCX8-F1
#
_cell.length_a   1.000
_cell.length_b   1.000
_cell.length_c   1.000
_cell.angle_alpha   90.00
_cell.angle_beta   90.00
_cell.angle_gamma   90.00
#
_symmetry.space_group_name_H-M   'P 1'
#
loop_
_entity.id
_entity.type
_entity.pdbx_description
1 polymer ?
#
loop_
_entity_poly.entity_id
_entity_poly.type
_entity_poly.pdbx_seq_one_letter_code
_entity_poly.pdbx_strand_id
1 'polypeptide(L)'
;LQNVRINPSSISFQMWKDIPVPFYLSVHFFEVLNPKQVLQGEKPVLSQRGPYVYREYRYKTNITFHNNDTVSYLENRNLFFQPDLSNGTEDEYVVVPNILMLGAAVMMEKLPNVLKILLSGALAGLKQEAFMNRTVGEIMWGYEDPLIDTINMLVPGLIPFKGKFGLFVDFNNSNSGLFTVNTGMKDISQVHMIDSWNGLKKVNYWRSSQCNMINGTAGEMWPPFMSPTSLEFYSPDACRSMTLVYEQSGKFKGVPTYRFVAPKTLFANGTDYPPNEGFCPCMQSGIQNVSTCRLNAPMFISHPHFYNADPSLVSAVEGLHPSKEQHGLFLDVHPMTGIPMNCSIKLQLNLYIKRVSGIIQTGKIKPVVLPLLWFAESGSIEGSVLKQFYNNLVLLPSVLDYVQYIFLGLSVPLIISAAVLMAMSK
;
A
#
# COMPACT_ATOMS: atom_id res chain seq x y z
N LEU A 1 9.38 25.33 12.21
CA LEU A 1 10.43 24.66 11.41
C LEU A 1 11.20 23.60 12.18
N GLN A 2 11.75 23.88 13.36
CA GLN A 2 12.48 22.86 14.15
C GLN A 2 11.60 21.65 14.52
N ASN A 3 10.30 21.85 14.67
CA ASN A 3 9.36 20.81 15.15
C ASN A 3 9.03 19.70 14.13
N VAL A 4 9.46 19.79 12.86
CA VAL A 4 9.22 18.73 11.86
C VAL A 4 10.50 17.98 11.47
N ARG A 5 11.64 18.31 12.08
CA ARG A 5 12.89 17.55 11.94
C ARG A 5 12.84 16.26 12.75
N ILE A 6 13.52 15.23 12.27
CA ILE A 6 13.75 14.01 13.05
C ILE A 6 14.92 14.27 13.99
N ASN A 7 14.62 14.78 15.19
CA ASN A 7 15.63 15.10 16.20
C ASN A 7 15.26 14.44 17.53
N PRO A 8 16.11 13.58 18.13
CA PRO A 8 15.84 12.92 19.41
C PRO A 8 15.41 13.85 20.56
N SER A 9 15.85 15.12 20.51
CA SER A 9 15.52 16.12 21.52
C SER A 9 14.18 16.83 21.28
N SER A 10 13.51 16.57 20.14
CA SER A 10 12.23 17.19 19.81
C SER A 10 11.04 16.37 20.33
N ILE A 11 9.94 17.07 20.61
CA ILE A 11 8.67 16.43 20.99
C ILE A 11 8.10 15.60 19.83
N SER A 12 8.34 16.03 18.59
CA SER A 12 7.87 15.34 17.38
C SER A 12 8.55 14.00 17.13
N PHE A 13 9.75 13.78 17.69
CA PHE A 13 10.46 12.51 17.54
C PHE A 13 9.71 11.33 18.15
N GLN A 14 9.03 11.54 19.29
CA GLN A 14 8.24 10.46 19.89
C GLN A 14 7.06 10.07 19.01
N MET A 15 6.37 11.05 18.39
CA MET A 15 5.29 10.77 17.44
C MET A 15 5.79 10.12 16.15
N TRP A 16 7.01 10.43 15.72
CA TRP A 16 7.65 9.80 14.57
C TRP A 16 8.07 8.35 14.87
N LYS A 17 8.58 8.10 16.08
CA LYS A 17 9.02 6.79 16.55
C LYS A 17 7.83 5.85 16.79
N ASP A 18 6.84 6.31 17.54
CA ASP A 18 5.65 5.57 17.94
C ASP A 18 4.42 6.32 17.44
N ILE A 19 3.87 5.90 16.29
CA ILE A 19 2.82 6.63 15.59
C ILE A 19 1.53 6.58 16.44
N PRO A 20 1.03 7.71 16.97
CA PRO A 20 -0.08 7.72 17.93
C PRO A 20 -1.45 7.65 17.23
N VAL A 21 -1.48 7.27 15.96
CA VAL A 21 -2.66 7.28 15.10
C VAL A 21 -3.18 5.86 14.93
N PRO A 22 -4.50 5.63 15.06
CA PRO A 22 -5.09 4.34 14.81
C PRO A 22 -5.04 3.98 13.32
N PHE A 23 -4.26 2.95 12.96
CA PHE A 23 -4.30 2.33 11.64
C PHE A 23 -5.11 1.05 11.66
N TYR A 24 -5.87 0.80 10.60
CA TYR A 24 -6.64 -0.41 10.41
C TYR A 24 -6.35 -1.00 9.04
N LEU A 25 -6.10 -2.31 9.01
CA LEU A 25 -6.09 -3.12 7.81
C LEU A 25 -7.48 -3.75 7.67
N SER A 26 -8.23 -3.37 6.63
CA SER A 26 -9.50 -4.00 6.28
C SER A 26 -9.32 -4.86 5.04
N VAL A 27 -9.63 -6.16 5.13
CA VAL A 27 -9.44 -7.12 4.03
C VAL A 27 -10.78 -7.64 3.52
N HIS A 28 -10.94 -7.70 2.21
CA HIS A 28 -12.13 -8.18 1.52
C HIS A 28 -11.74 -9.29 0.54
N PHE A 29 -12.23 -10.50 0.75
CA PHE A 29 -11.94 -11.66 -0.09
C PHE A 29 -12.92 -11.77 -1.26
N PHE A 30 -12.45 -12.34 -2.36
CA PHE A 30 -13.31 -12.76 -3.46
C PHE A 30 -13.51 -14.27 -3.44
N GLU A 31 -14.65 -14.71 -2.90
CA GLU A 31 -15.06 -16.11 -2.88
C GLU A 31 -15.50 -16.57 -4.28
N VAL A 32 -14.97 -17.69 -4.76
CA VAL A 32 -15.34 -18.29 -6.04
C VAL A 32 -16.57 -19.18 -5.85
N LEU A 33 -17.71 -18.78 -6.43
CA LEU A 33 -18.99 -19.49 -6.25
C LEU A 33 -19.16 -20.71 -7.18
N ASN A 34 -18.45 -20.74 -8.31
CA ASN A 34 -18.61 -21.74 -9.37
C ASN A 34 -17.30 -22.44 -9.79
N PRO A 35 -16.47 -22.96 -8.85
CA PRO A 35 -15.13 -23.48 -9.16
C PRO A 35 -15.13 -24.64 -10.17
N LYS A 36 -16.16 -25.51 -10.13
CA LYS A 36 -16.29 -26.65 -11.06
C LYS A 36 -16.56 -26.18 -12.49
N GLN A 37 -17.39 -25.16 -12.66
CA GLN A 37 -17.73 -24.57 -13.94
C GLN A 37 -16.54 -23.81 -14.54
N VAL A 38 -15.77 -23.12 -13.69
CA VAL A 38 -14.51 -22.47 -14.12
C VAL A 38 -13.53 -23.49 -14.67
N LEU A 39 -13.41 -24.67 -14.04
CA LEU A 39 -12.62 -25.79 -14.57
C LEU A 39 -13.14 -26.36 -15.89
N GLN A 40 -14.40 -26.10 -16.25
CA GLN A 40 -14.99 -26.48 -17.53
C GLN A 40 -14.86 -25.39 -18.61
N GLY A 41 -14.35 -24.21 -18.24
CA GLY A 41 -14.13 -23.07 -19.15
C GLY A 41 -15.23 -22.02 -19.11
N GLU A 42 -16.12 -22.07 -18.12
CA GLU A 42 -17.08 -21.00 -17.85
C GLU A 42 -16.41 -19.80 -17.15
N LYS A 43 -17.15 -18.69 -17.08
CA LYS A 43 -16.68 -17.46 -16.45
C LYS A 43 -16.71 -17.61 -14.92
N PRO A 44 -15.67 -17.14 -14.18
CA PRO A 44 -15.73 -17.11 -12.72
C PRO A 44 -16.80 -16.15 -12.20
N VAL A 45 -17.56 -16.61 -11.21
CA VAL A 45 -18.54 -15.82 -10.45
C VAL A 45 -18.00 -15.62 -9.04
N LEU A 46 -17.82 -14.36 -8.65
CA LEU A 46 -17.21 -13.98 -7.39
C LEU A 46 -18.24 -13.35 -6.44
N SER A 47 -18.09 -13.63 -5.14
CA SER A 47 -18.79 -12.92 -4.08
C SER A 47 -17.77 -12.26 -3.15
N GLN A 48 -17.97 -10.98 -2.83
CA GLN A 48 -17.11 -10.31 -1.85
C GLN A 48 -17.47 -10.73 -0.43
N ARG A 49 -16.48 -11.14 0.35
CA ARG A 49 -16.60 -11.45 1.79
C ARG A 49 -15.75 -10.47 2.61
N GLY A 50 -16.25 -10.06 3.78
CA GLY A 50 -15.60 -9.09 4.66
C GLY A 50 -16.41 -7.79 4.85
N PRO A 51 -15.79 -6.75 5.44
CA PRO A 51 -14.38 -6.67 5.78
C PRO A 51 -13.98 -7.60 6.94
N TYR A 52 -12.74 -8.07 6.92
CA TYR A 52 -12.03 -8.61 8.09
C TYR A 52 -11.02 -7.54 8.53
N VAL A 53 -11.24 -6.97 9.71
CA VAL A 53 -10.54 -5.76 10.16
C VAL A 53 -9.52 -6.10 11.23
N TYR A 54 -8.31 -5.58 11.08
CA TYR A 54 -7.23 -5.70 12.03
C TYR A 54 -6.76 -4.32 12.46
N ARG A 55 -6.63 -4.12 13.76
CA ARG A 55 -5.97 -2.95 14.32
C ARG A 55 -4.47 -3.11 14.13
N GLU A 56 -3.86 -2.14 13.47
CA GLU A 56 -2.43 -2.12 13.19
C GLU A 56 -1.72 -1.14 14.12
N TYR A 57 -0.63 -1.60 14.74
CA TYR A 57 0.30 -0.78 15.51
C TYR A 57 1.64 -0.71 14.79
N ARG A 58 2.12 0.51 14.56
CA ARG A 58 3.39 0.79 13.86
C ARG A 58 4.36 1.50 14.80
N TYR A 59 5.57 0.98 14.90
CA TYR A 59 6.62 1.55 15.73
C TYR A 59 8.01 1.28 15.15
N LYS A 60 8.94 2.20 15.44
CA LYS A 60 10.30 2.14 14.90
C LYS A 60 11.29 1.59 15.93
N THR A 61 12.08 0.60 15.52
CA THR A 61 13.17 0.02 16.32
C THR A 61 14.53 0.18 15.61
N ASN A 62 15.61 -0.16 16.32
CA ASN A 62 16.99 -0.12 15.81
C ASN A 62 17.38 1.24 15.22
N ILE A 63 16.91 2.32 15.85
CA ILE A 63 17.11 3.69 15.37
C ILE A 63 18.57 4.10 15.54
N THR A 64 19.24 4.42 14.44
CA THR A 64 20.65 4.82 14.42
C THR A 64 20.81 6.11 13.62
N PHE A 65 21.35 7.15 14.25
CA PHE A 65 21.63 8.44 13.60
C PHE A 65 23.05 8.46 13.03
N HIS A 66 23.20 9.10 11.87
CA HIS A 66 24.46 9.16 11.14
C HIS A 66 24.95 10.61 10.95
N ASN A 67 26.26 10.78 10.78
CA ASN A 67 26.89 12.10 10.61
C ASN A 67 26.54 12.79 9.27
N ASN A 68 25.93 12.07 8.33
CA ASN A 68 25.52 12.56 7.02
C ASN A 68 24.06 13.05 6.96
N ASP A 69 23.45 13.43 8.10
CA ASP A 69 22.06 13.93 8.18
C ASP A 69 21.00 12.87 7.84
N THR A 70 21.30 11.60 8.09
CA THR A 70 20.34 10.49 7.92
C THR A 70 20.14 9.71 9.21
N VAL A 71 19.03 8.97 9.26
CA VAL A 71 18.68 8.05 10.33
C VAL A 71 18.21 6.73 9.73
N SER A 72 18.72 5.62 10.26
CA SER A 72 18.28 4.27 9.89
C SER A 72 17.34 3.70 10.96
N TYR A 73 16.31 2.97 10.54
CA TYR A 73 15.37 2.31 11.44
C TYR A 73 14.67 1.11 10.77
N LEU A 74 14.13 0.21 11.60
CA LEU A 74 13.17 -0.81 11.17
C LEU A 74 11.77 -0.38 11.60
N GLU A 75 10.83 -0.36 10.66
CA GLU A 75 9.41 -0.15 10.96
C GLU A 75 8.75 -1.50 11.23
N ASN A 76 8.30 -1.74 12.45
CA ASN A 76 7.62 -2.98 12.82
C ASN A 76 6.11 -2.79 12.85
N ARG A 77 5.39 -3.85 12.50
CA ARG A 77 3.93 -3.87 12.42
C ARG A 77 3.37 -5.02 13.23
N ASN A 78 2.39 -4.71 14.07
CA ASN A 78 1.62 -5.70 14.82
C ASN A 78 0.13 -5.56 14.48
N LEU A 79 -0.50 -6.66 14.10
CA LEU A 79 -1.90 -6.69 13.69
C LEU A 79 -2.74 -7.51 14.68
N PHE A 80 -3.86 -6.92 15.13
CA PHE A 80 -4.78 -7.54 16.07
C PHE A 80 -6.20 -7.53 15.49
N PHE A 81 -6.79 -8.69 15.29
CA PHE A 81 -8.14 -8.82 14.74
C PHE A 81 -9.17 -8.03 15.57
N GLN A 82 -10.13 -7.40 14.90
CA GLN A 82 -11.19 -6.59 15.50
C GLN A 82 -12.55 -7.20 15.14
N PRO A 83 -13.09 -8.12 15.96
CA PRO A 83 -14.37 -8.77 15.68
C PRO A 83 -15.52 -7.77 15.50
N ASP A 84 -15.58 -6.72 16.34
CA ASP A 84 -16.67 -5.73 16.34
C ASP A 84 -16.70 -4.85 15.08
N LEU A 85 -15.60 -4.79 14.34
CA LEU A 85 -15.48 -4.05 13.08
C LEU A 85 -15.51 -4.97 11.86
N SER A 86 -15.56 -6.28 12.07
CA SER A 86 -15.50 -7.30 11.01
C SER A 86 -16.87 -7.89 10.73
N ASN A 87 -17.12 -8.25 9.46
CA ASN A 87 -18.35 -8.90 9.03
C ASN A 87 -18.21 -10.43 8.95
N GLY A 88 -17.45 -11.01 9.89
CA GLY A 88 -17.07 -12.42 9.90
C GLY A 88 -15.97 -12.71 10.91
N THR A 89 -15.51 -13.95 10.96
CA THR A 89 -14.41 -14.39 11.84
C THR A 89 -13.27 -14.96 11.02
N GLU A 90 -12.06 -15.04 11.60
CA GLU A 90 -10.92 -15.66 10.93
C GLU A 90 -11.12 -17.15 10.63
N ASP A 91 -12.04 -17.82 11.34
CA ASP A 91 -12.37 -19.24 11.17
C ASP A 91 -13.38 -19.48 10.04
N GLU A 92 -13.90 -18.42 9.40
CA GLU A 92 -14.84 -18.55 8.29
C GLU A 92 -14.14 -19.09 7.04
N TYR A 93 -14.75 -20.10 6.43
CA TYR A 93 -14.25 -20.74 5.22
C TYR A 93 -14.62 -19.94 3.97
N VAL A 94 -13.64 -19.76 3.09
CA VAL A 94 -13.79 -19.08 1.80
C VAL A 94 -13.15 -19.94 0.71
N VAL A 95 -13.89 -20.15 -0.38
CA VAL A 95 -13.37 -20.83 -1.57
C VAL A 95 -12.54 -19.84 -2.40
N VAL A 96 -11.24 -20.10 -2.49
CA VAL A 96 -10.27 -19.27 -3.23
C VAL A 96 -9.46 -20.12 -4.21
N PRO A 97 -8.87 -19.54 -5.27
CA PRO A 97 -7.93 -20.28 -6.09
C PRO A 97 -6.73 -20.74 -5.27
N ASN A 98 -6.29 -21.97 -5.50
CA ASN A 98 -5.07 -22.50 -4.90
C ASN A 98 -3.85 -21.84 -5.55
N ILE A 99 -3.32 -20.82 -4.89
CA ILE A 99 -2.25 -19.95 -5.42
C ILE A 99 -0.99 -20.75 -5.71
N LEU A 100 -0.59 -21.66 -4.82
CA LEU A 100 0.61 -22.48 -4.98
C LEU A 100 0.47 -23.41 -6.19
N MET A 101 -0.64 -24.13 -6.30
CA MET A 101 -0.83 -25.09 -7.37
C MET A 101 -1.00 -24.40 -8.73
N LEU A 102 -1.89 -23.41 -8.84
CA LEU A 102 -2.13 -22.71 -10.10
C LEU A 102 -0.92 -21.86 -10.52
N GLY A 103 -0.24 -21.23 -9.55
CA GLY A 103 1.01 -20.52 -9.78
C GLY A 103 2.09 -21.45 -10.32
N ALA A 104 2.32 -22.59 -9.68
CA ALA A 104 3.26 -23.61 -10.15
C ALA A 104 2.90 -24.09 -11.56
N ALA A 105 1.63 -24.34 -11.84
CA ALA A 105 1.19 -24.77 -13.16
C ALA A 105 1.57 -23.77 -14.26
N VAL A 106 1.29 -22.47 -14.04
CA VAL A 106 1.60 -21.41 -15.01
C VAL A 106 3.11 -21.21 -15.15
N MET A 107 3.88 -21.24 -14.06
CA MET A 107 5.34 -21.12 -14.10
C MET A 107 5.99 -22.26 -14.90
N MET A 108 5.40 -23.46 -14.84
CA MET A 108 5.92 -24.66 -15.49
C MET A 108 5.42 -24.83 -16.93
N GLU A 109 4.63 -23.90 -17.47
CA GLU A 109 4.01 -24.01 -18.81
C GLU A 109 5.04 -24.27 -19.91
N LYS A 110 6.18 -23.57 -19.84
CA LYS A 110 7.26 -23.61 -20.85
C LYS A 110 8.16 -24.85 -20.74
N LEU A 111 7.98 -25.68 -19.71
CA LEU A 111 8.77 -26.90 -19.54
C LEU A 111 8.29 -28.03 -20.47
N PRO A 112 9.16 -29.02 -20.74
CA PRO A 112 8.80 -30.22 -21.49
C PRO A 112 7.55 -30.93 -20.94
N ASN A 113 6.74 -31.51 -21.83
CA ASN A 113 5.47 -32.16 -21.46
C ASN A 113 5.65 -33.29 -20.43
N VAL A 114 6.77 -34.01 -20.47
CA VAL A 114 7.10 -35.07 -19.48
C VAL A 114 7.15 -34.50 -18.06
N LEU A 115 7.85 -33.37 -17.86
CA LEU A 115 7.93 -32.73 -16.54
C LEU A 115 6.57 -32.21 -16.07
N LYS A 116 5.74 -31.69 -16.98
CA LYS A 116 4.38 -31.24 -16.65
C LYS A 116 3.48 -32.40 -16.23
N ILE A 117 3.57 -33.55 -16.90
CA ILE A 117 2.82 -34.76 -16.53
C ILE A 117 3.29 -35.29 -15.17
N LEU A 118 4.61 -35.31 -14.91
CA LEU A 118 5.15 -35.71 -13.60
C LEU A 118 4.66 -34.79 -12.49
N LEU A 119 4.71 -33.47 -12.70
CA LEU A 119 4.14 -32.49 -11.77
C LEU A 119 2.64 -32.74 -11.56
N SER A 120 1.88 -32.99 -12.63
CA SER A 120 0.45 -33.27 -12.55
C SER A 120 0.15 -34.53 -11.73
N GLY A 121 0.96 -35.59 -11.88
CA GLY A 121 0.89 -36.80 -11.07
C GLY A 121 1.20 -36.53 -9.60
N ALA A 122 2.26 -35.75 -9.30
CA ALA A 122 2.62 -35.36 -7.94
C ALA A 122 1.50 -34.53 -7.28
N LEU A 123 0.96 -33.53 -7.99
CA LEU A 123 -0.17 -32.72 -7.54
C LEU A 123 -1.42 -33.59 -7.25
N ALA A 124 -1.70 -34.59 -8.10
CA ALA A 124 -2.82 -35.51 -7.88
C ALA A 124 -2.60 -36.40 -6.65
N GLY A 125 -1.39 -36.93 -6.46
CA GLY A 125 -1.02 -37.71 -5.27
C GLY A 125 -1.14 -36.91 -3.97
N LEU A 126 -0.80 -35.62 -4.02
CA LEU A 126 -0.96 -34.67 -2.90
C LEU A 126 -2.39 -34.13 -2.74
N LYS A 127 -3.34 -34.55 -3.59
CA LYS A 127 -4.73 -34.06 -3.62
C LYS A 127 -4.83 -32.53 -3.78
N GLN A 128 -3.92 -31.96 -4.55
CA GLN A 128 -3.90 -30.52 -4.86
C GLN A 128 -4.92 -30.21 -5.96
N GLU A 129 -5.90 -29.37 -5.63
CA GLU A 129 -6.96 -28.92 -6.55
C GLU A 129 -6.78 -27.45 -6.95
N ALA A 130 -7.43 -27.03 -8.05
CA ALA A 130 -7.37 -25.64 -8.55
C ALA A 130 -7.97 -24.61 -7.62
N PHE A 131 -8.98 -25.02 -6.86
CA PHE A 131 -9.62 -24.19 -5.87
C PHE A 131 -9.52 -24.91 -4.54
N MET A 132 -9.36 -24.14 -3.47
CA MET A 132 -9.26 -24.66 -2.13
C MET A 132 -10.27 -23.95 -1.25
N ASN A 133 -10.80 -24.68 -0.27
CA ASN A 133 -11.66 -24.12 0.76
C ASN A 133 -10.86 -24.03 2.05
N ARG A 134 -10.57 -22.80 2.50
CA ARG A 134 -9.70 -22.52 3.64
C ARG A 134 -10.29 -21.41 4.49
N THR A 135 -9.88 -21.37 5.75
CA THR A 135 -10.27 -20.28 6.65
C THR A 135 -9.60 -18.97 6.24
N VAL A 136 -10.22 -17.85 6.57
CA VAL A 136 -9.65 -16.51 6.36
C VAL A 136 -8.28 -16.39 7.04
N GLY A 137 -8.14 -16.89 8.27
CA GLY A 137 -6.90 -16.88 9.03
C GLY A 137 -5.78 -17.67 8.35
N GLU A 138 -6.09 -18.85 7.79
CA GLU A 138 -5.13 -19.64 7.02
C GLU A 138 -4.66 -18.89 5.76
N ILE A 139 -5.56 -18.27 5.00
CA ILE A 139 -5.20 -17.57 3.76
C ILE A 139 -4.34 -16.32 4.06
N MET A 140 -4.66 -15.60 5.14
CA MET A 140 -3.93 -14.41 5.59
C MET A 140 -2.55 -14.76 6.14
N TRP A 141 -2.52 -15.56 7.21
CA TRP A 141 -1.35 -15.73 8.09
C TRP A 141 -0.59 -17.01 7.84
N GLY A 142 -1.20 -17.91 7.08
CA GLY A 142 -0.54 -19.02 6.44
C GLY A 142 -0.96 -20.38 6.96
N TYR A 143 -0.89 -21.35 6.05
CA TYR A 143 -1.15 -22.76 6.28
C TYR A 143 0.04 -23.60 5.77
N GLU A 144 0.19 -24.79 6.30
CA GLU A 144 1.16 -25.75 5.79
C GLU A 144 0.61 -26.41 4.52
N ASP A 145 1.42 -26.41 3.46
CA ASP A 145 1.07 -27.07 2.21
C ASP A 145 2.16 -28.06 1.79
N PRO A 146 1.83 -29.36 1.61
CA PRO A 146 2.82 -30.38 1.25
C PRO A 146 3.45 -30.18 -0.14
N LEU A 147 2.87 -29.31 -0.98
CA LEU A 147 3.43 -28.93 -2.26
C LEU A 147 4.73 -28.13 -2.10
N ILE A 148 4.89 -27.35 -1.03
CA ILE A 148 6.10 -26.57 -0.78
C ILE A 148 7.31 -27.50 -0.63
N ASP A 149 7.17 -28.53 0.20
CA ASP A 149 8.23 -29.53 0.42
C ASP A 149 8.51 -30.32 -0.85
N THR A 150 7.47 -30.66 -1.61
CA THR A 150 7.61 -31.39 -2.87
C THR A 150 8.34 -30.58 -3.94
N ILE A 151 8.00 -29.29 -4.07
CA ILE A 151 8.69 -28.38 -5.00
C ILE A 151 10.16 -28.24 -4.60
N ASN A 152 10.45 -28.04 -3.31
CA ASN A 152 11.82 -27.93 -2.83
C ASN A 152 12.64 -29.22 -3.02
N MET A 153 11.99 -30.38 -2.99
CA MET A 153 12.62 -31.67 -3.31
C MET A 153 12.93 -31.80 -4.81
N LEU A 154 12.00 -31.40 -5.68
CA LEU A 154 12.15 -31.52 -7.14
C LEU A 154 13.09 -30.47 -7.74
N VAL A 155 13.02 -29.23 -7.25
CA VAL A 155 13.81 -28.09 -7.70
C VAL A 155 14.36 -27.37 -6.47
N PRO A 156 15.50 -27.83 -5.92
CA PRO A 156 16.11 -27.22 -4.75
C PRO A 156 16.36 -25.72 -4.96
N GLY A 157 15.88 -24.91 -4.02
CA GLY A 157 16.08 -23.45 -4.03
C GLY A 157 15.04 -22.64 -4.81
N LEU A 158 14.01 -23.28 -5.41
CA LEU A 158 12.94 -22.56 -6.10
C LEU A 158 12.04 -21.77 -5.13
N ILE A 159 11.71 -22.35 -3.97
CA ILE A 159 10.97 -21.69 -2.90
C ILE A 159 11.96 -21.44 -1.76
N PRO A 160 12.38 -20.18 -1.52
CA PRO A 160 13.45 -19.86 -0.57
C PRO A 160 12.99 -19.92 0.90
N PHE A 161 11.80 -20.42 1.17
CA PHE A 161 11.25 -20.57 2.51
C PHE A 161 10.78 -22.01 2.77
N LYS A 162 10.80 -22.38 4.05
CA LYS A 162 10.21 -23.59 4.59
C LYS A 162 9.08 -23.18 5.54
N GLY A 163 8.01 -23.97 5.60
CA GLY A 163 6.90 -23.73 6.53
C GLY A 163 5.63 -23.22 5.85
N LYS A 164 4.97 -22.23 6.45
CA LYS A 164 3.63 -21.80 6.07
C LYS A 164 3.62 -20.92 4.83
N PHE A 165 2.60 -21.10 3.99
CA PHE A 165 2.27 -20.18 2.92
C PHE A 165 1.02 -19.38 3.27
N GLY A 166 1.12 -18.06 3.20
CA GLY A 166 0.01 -17.12 3.38
C GLY A 166 0.29 -15.82 2.63
N LEU A 167 -0.75 -15.07 2.29
CA LEU A 167 -0.60 -13.81 1.55
C LEU A 167 0.14 -12.73 2.35
N PHE A 168 0.02 -12.78 3.68
CA PHE A 168 0.55 -11.80 4.62
C PHE A 168 1.35 -12.48 5.75
N VAL A 169 1.94 -13.67 5.49
CA VAL A 169 2.67 -14.44 6.50
C VAL A 169 3.79 -13.63 7.19
N ASP A 170 4.49 -12.80 6.42
CA ASP A 170 5.56 -11.93 6.91
C ASP A 170 5.09 -10.48 7.15
N PHE A 171 3.79 -10.23 7.38
CA PHE A 171 3.29 -8.89 7.74
C PHE A 171 3.12 -8.69 9.24
N ASN A 172 2.74 -9.74 9.97
CA ASN A 172 2.46 -9.63 11.40
C ASN A 172 3.71 -9.94 12.22
N ASN A 173 4.03 -9.06 13.19
CA ASN A 173 5.23 -9.14 14.03
C ASN A 173 6.54 -9.16 13.20
N SER A 174 6.55 -8.42 12.10
CA SER A 174 7.67 -8.30 11.18
C SER A 174 8.00 -6.83 10.91
N ASN A 175 8.99 -6.59 10.04
CA ASN A 175 9.31 -5.27 9.54
C ASN A 175 9.43 -5.26 8.01
N SER A 176 9.20 -4.09 7.42
CA SER A 176 9.26 -3.89 5.96
C SER A 176 10.68 -3.62 5.44
N GLY A 177 11.73 -4.00 6.19
CA GLY A 177 13.13 -3.75 5.86
C GLY A 177 13.72 -2.49 6.51
N LEU A 178 15.03 -2.31 6.35
CA LEU A 178 15.81 -1.21 6.92
C LEU A 178 15.70 0.05 6.06
N PHE A 179 14.95 1.04 6.54
CA PHE A 179 14.90 2.35 5.92
C PHE A 179 16.02 3.23 6.45
N THR A 180 16.69 3.94 5.55
CA THR A 180 17.56 5.07 5.88
C THR A 180 16.98 6.31 5.23
N VAL A 181 16.60 7.30 6.04
CA VAL A 181 15.93 8.53 5.57
C VAL A 181 16.68 9.76 6.06
N ASN A 182 16.50 10.87 5.36
CA ASN A 182 17.07 12.17 5.73
C ASN A 182 16.34 12.75 6.96
N THR A 183 17.10 13.30 7.92
CA THR A 183 16.53 13.85 9.17
C THR A 183 16.04 15.29 9.05
N GLY A 184 16.50 15.99 8.00
CA GLY A 184 16.14 17.38 7.71
C GLY A 184 16.88 18.40 8.56
N MET A 185 18.00 18.02 9.20
CA MET A 185 18.78 18.94 10.03
C MET A 185 19.52 19.98 9.19
N LYS A 186 20.08 19.58 8.04
CA LYS A 186 20.73 20.49 7.09
C LYS A 186 19.72 21.13 6.15
N ASP A 187 18.86 20.33 5.53
CA ASP A 187 17.83 20.80 4.61
C ASP A 187 16.47 20.20 4.94
N ILE A 188 15.52 21.06 5.35
CA ILE A 188 14.18 20.63 5.73
C ILE A 188 13.37 20.11 4.53
N SER A 189 13.72 20.50 3.30
CA SER A 189 13.05 20.00 2.09
C SER A 189 13.29 18.50 1.86
N GLN A 190 14.31 17.93 2.49
CA GLN A 190 14.68 16.53 2.36
C GLN A 190 14.16 15.64 3.49
N VAL A 191 13.55 16.20 4.55
CA VAL A 191 13.12 15.38 5.69
C VAL A 191 12.20 14.24 5.27
N HIS A 192 12.41 13.03 5.83
CA HIS A 192 11.72 11.79 5.49
C HIS A 192 12.02 11.20 4.09
N MET A 193 12.72 11.90 3.20
CA MET A 193 13.12 11.35 1.91
C MET A 193 14.08 10.18 2.11
N ILE A 194 13.81 9.07 1.40
CA ILE A 194 14.62 7.87 1.49
C ILE A 194 15.99 8.13 0.86
N ASP A 195 17.07 7.85 1.61
CA ASP A 195 18.41 7.71 1.06
C ASP A 195 18.65 6.28 0.55
N SER A 196 18.21 5.27 1.31
CA SER A 196 18.25 3.87 0.90
C SER A 196 17.24 2.99 1.66
N TRP A 197 16.87 1.87 1.04
CA TRP A 197 16.12 0.78 1.65
C TRP A 197 16.94 -0.51 1.55
N ASN A 198 17.18 -1.19 2.68
CA ASN A 198 18.10 -2.33 2.77
C ASN A 198 19.49 -2.05 2.17
N GLY A 199 19.97 -0.81 2.29
CA GLY A 199 21.23 -0.35 1.70
C GLY A 199 21.19 -0.13 0.19
N LEU A 200 20.03 -0.31 -0.45
CA LEU A 200 19.83 -0.12 -1.88
C LEU A 200 19.17 1.23 -2.18
N LYS A 201 19.64 1.90 -3.24
CA LYS A 201 19.00 3.10 -3.82
C LYS A 201 18.08 2.77 -5.01
N LYS A 202 18.23 1.56 -5.53
CA LYS A 202 17.40 0.99 -6.58
C LYS A 202 17.20 -0.50 -6.33
N VAL A 203 16.01 -1.00 -6.61
CA VAL A 203 15.73 -2.43 -6.64
C VAL A 203 16.21 -3.04 -7.97
N ASN A 204 16.04 -4.34 -8.14
CA ASN A 204 16.41 -5.08 -9.34
C ASN A 204 15.25 -5.93 -9.89
N TYR A 205 14.02 -5.55 -9.57
CA TYR A 205 12.80 -6.28 -9.96
C TYR A 205 12.33 -5.94 -11.38
N TRP A 206 12.69 -4.77 -11.89
CA TRP A 206 12.09 -4.19 -13.09
C TRP A 206 13.07 -4.11 -14.26
N ARG A 207 12.55 -3.93 -15.48
CA ARG A 207 13.34 -3.98 -16.72
C ARG A 207 14.10 -2.69 -17.02
N SER A 208 13.67 -1.56 -16.45
CA SER A 208 14.32 -0.26 -16.66
C SER A 208 14.94 0.25 -15.37
N SER A 209 16.00 1.07 -15.49
CA SER A 209 16.63 1.69 -14.32
C SER A 209 15.67 2.64 -13.59
N GLN A 210 14.81 3.35 -14.32
CA GLN A 210 13.83 4.28 -13.75
C GLN A 210 12.80 3.56 -12.88
N CYS A 211 12.22 2.45 -13.37
CA CYS A 211 11.24 1.66 -12.63
C CYS A 211 11.83 1.03 -11.36
N ASN A 212 13.14 0.80 -11.36
CA ASN A 212 13.88 0.29 -10.21
C ASN A 212 14.24 1.35 -9.16
N MET A 213 14.04 2.65 -9.41
CA MET A 213 14.42 3.67 -8.43
C MET A 213 13.53 3.63 -7.19
N ILE A 214 14.17 3.79 -6.02
CA ILE A 214 13.50 4.02 -4.73
C ILE A 214 13.38 5.53 -4.56
N ASN A 215 12.17 6.07 -4.78
CA ASN A 215 11.89 7.50 -4.79
C ASN A 215 10.90 7.87 -3.68
N GLY A 216 10.93 9.14 -3.27
CA GLY A 216 10.01 9.70 -2.29
C GLY A 216 10.35 9.32 -0.85
N THR A 217 9.31 9.22 -0.03
CA THR A 217 9.43 8.86 1.39
C THR A 217 9.01 7.42 1.64
N ALA A 218 9.07 6.97 2.90
CA ALA A 218 8.56 5.66 3.30
C ALA A 218 7.02 5.58 3.36
N GLY A 219 6.30 6.65 2.97
CA GLY A 219 4.83 6.65 2.92
C GLY A 219 4.13 7.08 4.23
N GLU A 220 4.89 7.47 5.25
CA GLU A 220 4.35 7.89 6.55
C GLU A 220 4.18 9.42 6.66
N MET A 221 5.17 10.16 6.18
CA MET A 221 5.27 11.62 6.27
C MET A 221 6.03 12.15 5.06
N TRP A 222 5.83 13.43 4.74
CA TRP A 222 6.48 14.14 3.64
C TRP A 222 7.17 15.40 4.11
N PRO A 223 8.10 15.95 3.30
CA PRO A 223 8.64 17.28 3.56
C PRO A 223 7.54 18.35 3.71
N PRO A 224 7.74 19.35 4.60
CA PRO A 224 6.82 20.46 4.76
C PRO A 224 6.83 21.41 3.55
N PHE A 225 5.87 22.34 3.50
CA PHE A 225 5.72 23.35 2.43
C PHE A 225 5.46 22.72 1.07
N MET A 226 4.53 21.77 1.05
CA MET A 226 4.20 21.00 -0.14
C MET A 226 3.59 21.87 -1.24
N SER A 227 3.98 21.60 -2.47
CA SER A 227 3.28 22.09 -3.67
C SER A 227 2.09 21.19 -4.00
N PRO A 228 0.98 21.73 -4.52
CA PRO A 228 -0.20 20.96 -4.93
C PRO A 228 0.02 20.29 -6.31
N THR A 229 1.05 19.44 -6.44
CA THR A 229 1.40 18.76 -7.69
C THR A 229 1.32 17.25 -7.55
N SER A 230 2.30 16.65 -6.90
CA SER A 230 2.42 15.21 -6.74
C SER A 230 3.19 14.85 -5.49
N LEU A 231 3.04 13.60 -5.07
CA LEU A 231 3.67 13.06 -3.87
C LEU A 231 4.11 11.63 -4.14
N GLU A 232 5.36 11.32 -3.77
CA GLU A 232 5.99 10.05 -4.06
C GLU A 232 6.32 9.30 -2.79
N PHE A 233 6.21 7.98 -2.85
CA PHE A 233 6.65 7.08 -1.79
C PHE A 233 7.04 5.72 -2.33
N TYR A 234 7.97 5.06 -1.64
CA TYR A 234 8.34 3.69 -1.93
C TYR A 234 7.58 2.73 -1.04
N SER A 235 6.92 1.75 -1.66
CA SER A 235 6.24 0.67 -0.95
C SER A 235 6.95 -0.65 -1.23
N PRO A 236 7.61 -1.26 -0.22
CA PRO A 236 8.16 -2.60 -0.34
C PRO A 236 7.08 -3.63 -0.74
N ASP A 237 5.86 -3.47 -0.20
CA ASP A 237 4.74 -4.39 -0.41
C ASP A 237 4.24 -4.38 -1.86
N ALA A 238 4.27 -3.21 -2.52
CA ALA A 238 3.96 -3.04 -3.95
C ALA A 238 5.19 -3.21 -4.86
N CYS A 239 6.38 -3.46 -4.30
CA CYS A 239 7.65 -3.64 -4.99
C CYS A 239 8.12 -2.47 -5.87
N ARG A 240 7.58 -1.26 -5.68
CA ARG A 240 7.95 -0.08 -6.48
C ARG A 240 7.66 1.23 -5.76
N SER A 241 8.24 2.29 -6.31
CA SER A 241 7.83 3.66 -6.02
C SER A 241 6.50 3.96 -6.70
N MET A 242 5.62 4.65 -5.96
CA MET A 242 4.30 5.10 -6.42
C MET A 242 4.21 6.62 -6.32
N THR A 243 3.56 7.22 -7.31
CA THR A 243 3.35 8.67 -7.40
C THR A 243 1.85 8.95 -7.38
N LEU A 244 1.41 9.74 -6.41
CA LEU A 244 0.05 10.25 -6.30
C LEU A 244 0.00 11.68 -6.80
N VAL A 245 -1.16 12.09 -7.32
CA VAL A 245 -1.37 13.42 -7.88
C VAL A 245 -2.35 14.22 -7.05
N TYR A 246 -2.13 15.52 -6.96
CA TYR A 246 -3.05 16.43 -6.30
C TYR A 246 -4.42 16.41 -7.02
N GLU A 247 -5.49 16.30 -6.24
CA GLU A 247 -6.87 16.39 -6.72
C GLU A 247 -7.51 17.71 -6.29
N GLN A 248 -7.48 18.03 -5.00
CA GLN A 248 -8.18 19.20 -4.46
C GLN A 248 -7.64 19.63 -3.09
N SER A 249 -7.91 20.90 -2.76
CA SER A 249 -7.70 21.44 -1.41
C SER A 249 -8.97 21.25 -0.58
N GLY A 250 -8.81 20.98 0.71
CA GLY A 250 -9.93 20.71 1.62
C GLY A 250 -9.57 20.98 3.07
N LYS A 251 -10.43 20.47 3.96
CA LYS A 251 -10.19 20.48 5.41
C LYS A 251 -10.57 19.14 6.00
N PHE A 252 -9.70 18.56 6.80
CA PHE A 252 -10.01 17.42 7.66
C PHE A 252 -10.28 17.91 9.08
N LYS A 253 -11.53 17.81 9.54
CA LYS A 253 -11.95 18.24 10.89
C LYS A 253 -11.44 19.65 11.27
N GLY A 254 -11.50 20.58 10.31
CA GLY A 254 -11.06 21.98 10.47
C GLY A 254 -9.59 22.25 10.15
N VAL A 255 -8.75 21.22 10.01
CA VAL A 255 -7.33 21.36 9.63
C VAL A 255 -7.19 21.37 8.09
N PRO A 256 -6.54 22.37 7.48
CA PRO A 256 -6.37 22.43 6.02
C PRO A 256 -5.58 21.24 5.45
N THR A 257 -6.03 20.68 4.33
CA THR A 257 -5.36 19.55 3.69
C THR A 257 -5.33 19.67 2.17
N TYR A 258 -4.34 19.04 1.55
CA TYR A 258 -4.34 18.69 0.15
C TYR A 258 -4.69 17.21 0.01
N ARG A 259 -5.64 16.90 -0.88
CA ARG A 259 -5.99 15.53 -1.24
C ARG A 259 -5.15 15.09 -2.42
N PHE A 260 -4.39 14.02 -2.22
CA PHE A 260 -3.66 13.31 -3.25
C PHE A 260 -4.35 11.98 -3.54
N VAL A 261 -4.45 11.61 -4.81
CA VAL A 261 -5.12 10.37 -5.27
C VAL A 261 -4.23 9.60 -6.23
N ALA A 262 -4.50 8.30 -6.36
CA ALA A 262 -3.85 7.50 -7.39
C ALA A 262 -4.36 7.92 -8.79
N PRO A 263 -3.48 8.36 -9.71
CA PRO A 263 -3.89 8.66 -11.07
C PRO A 263 -4.23 7.37 -11.83
N LYS A 264 -5.06 7.46 -12.87
CA LYS A 264 -5.35 6.33 -13.79
C LYS A 264 -4.08 5.73 -14.42
N THR A 265 -3.02 6.53 -14.54
CA THR A 265 -1.73 6.10 -15.08
C THR A 265 -0.91 5.24 -14.13
N LEU A 266 -1.27 5.12 -12.84
CA LEU A 266 -0.46 4.41 -11.83
C LEU A 266 -0.18 2.95 -12.23
N PHE A 267 -1.20 2.25 -12.73
CA PHE A 267 -1.10 0.87 -13.21
C PHE A 267 -1.42 0.73 -14.71
N ALA A 268 -1.31 1.82 -15.47
CA ALA A 268 -1.52 1.77 -16.92
C ALA A 268 -0.42 0.97 -17.62
N ASN A 269 -0.77 0.35 -18.75
CA ASN A 269 0.17 -0.33 -19.63
C ASN A 269 1.23 0.67 -20.14
N GLY A 270 2.47 0.21 -20.33
CA GLY A 270 3.55 1.01 -20.92
C GLY A 270 3.22 1.62 -22.28
N THR A 271 2.37 0.99 -23.09
CA THR A 271 1.90 1.54 -24.36
C THR A 271 0.98 2.76 -24.16
N ASP A 272 0.16 2.76 -23.10
CA ASP A 272 -0.75 3.87 -22.77
C ASP A 272 -0.03 4.97 -21.98
N TYR A 273 0.97 4.59 -21.17
CA TYR A 273 1.80 5.49 -20.38
C TYR A 273 3.27 5.05 -20.42
N PRO A 274 4.09 5.62 -21.33
CA PRO A 274 5.48 5.20 -21.56
C PRO A 274 6.37 5.06 -20.32
N PRO A 275 6.25 5.92 -19.28
CA PRO A 275 7.03 5.76 -18.06
C PRO A 275 6.79 4.44 -17.30
N ASN A 276 5.72 3.70 -17.62
CA ASN A 276 5.45 2.39 -17.05
C ASN A 276 6.06 1.21 -17.85
N GLU A 277 6.69 1.45 -19.00
CA GLU A 277 7.22 0.38 -19.88
C GLU A 277 8.18 -0.57 -19.13
N GLY A 278 9.01 -0.03 -18.23
CA GLY A 278 9.95 -0.85 -17.45
C GLY A 278 9.29 -1.79 -16.43
N PHE A 279 8.01 -1.60 -16.12
CA PHE A 279 7.24 -2.50 -15.26
C PHE A 279 6.55 -3.64 -16.03
N CYS A 280 6.65 -3.67 -17.37
CA CYS A 280 6.12 -4.74 -18.20
C CYS A 280 6.89 -6.08 -17.99
N PRO A 281 6.31 -7.27 -18.29
CA PRO A 281 5.33 -7.52 -19.34
C PRO A 281 3.94 -7.02 -18.94
N CYS A 282 3.45 -6.05 -19.71
CA CYS A 282 2.18 -5.40 -19.47
C CYS A 282 1.06 -6.21 -20.12
N MET A 283 0.02 -6.47 -19.34
CA MET A 283 -1.26 -7.00 -19.80
C MET A 283 -2.17 -5.80 -20.09
N GLN A 284 -3.48 -5.92 -19.88
CA GLN A 284 -4.38 -4.78 -19.98
C GLN A 284 -4.03 -3.67 -18.97
N SER A 285 -4.39 -2.43 -19.28
CA SER A 285 -4.17 -1.29 -18.38
C SER A 285 -4.97 -1.42 -17.08
N GLY A 286 -4.38 -0.97 -15.97
CA GLY A 286 -4.97 -0.98 -14.63
C GLY A 286 -4.54 -2.17 -13.75
N ILE A 287 -3.64 -3.02 -14.26
CA ILE A 287 -3.00 -4.09 -13.49
C ILE A 287 -1.50 -4.04 -13.67
N GLN A 288 -0.76 -4.37 -12.62
CA GLN A 288 0.69 -4.40 -12.61
C GLN A 288 1.16 -5.81 -12.26
N ASN A 289 1.94 -6.41 -13.14
CA ASN A 289 2.60 -7.69 -12.87
C ASN A 289 3.66 -7.49 -11.79
N VAL A 290 3.61 -8.29 -10.71
CA VAL A 290 4.57 -8.26 -9.60
C VAL A 290 5.31 -9.58 -9.44
N SER A 291 5.30 -10.43 -10.47
CA SER A 291 5.93 -11.76 -10.41
C SER A 291 7.42 -11.69 -10.08
N THR A 292 8.13 -10.68 -10.58
CA THR A 292 9.58 -10.52 -10.38
C THR A 292 9.99 -10.31 -8.92
N CYS A 293 9.10 -9.74 -8.09
CA CYS A 293 9.33 -9.62 -6.64
C CYS A 293 8.56 -10.66 -5.82
N ARG A 294 7.75 -11.52 -6.46
CA ARG A 294 6.93 -12.57 -5.82
C ARG A 294 7.35 -13.96 -6.30
N LEU A 295 8.65 -14.23 -6.34
CA LEU A 295 9.23 -15.55 -6.66
C LEU A 295 8.74 -16.12 -8.00
N ASN A 296 8.52 -15.25 -8.98
CA ASN A 296 7.95 -15.56 -10.29
C ASN A 296 6.50 -16.09 -10.29
N ALA A 297 5.82 -16.09 -9.15
CA ALA A 297 4.40 -16.40 -9.09
C ALA A 297 3.62 -15.40 -9.98
N PRO A 298 2.58 -15.84 -10.72
CA PRO A 298 1.86 -15.02 -11.69
C PRO A 298 0.87 -14.06 -11.00
N MET A 299 1.37 -13.25 -10.08
CA MET A 299 0.64 -12.31 -9.23
C MET A 299 0.58 -10.92 -9.85
N PHE A 300 -0.55 -10.25 -9.68
CA PHE A 300 -0.79 -8.90 -10.16
C PHE A 300 -1.40 -8.03 -9.07
N ILE A 301 -0.98 -6.77 -8.99
CA ILE A 301 -1.64 -5.75 -8.16
C ILE A 301 -2.53 -4.84 -9.01
N SER A 302 -3.60 -4.33 -8.42
CA SER A 302 -4.52 -3.40 -9.07
C SER A 302 -5.23 -2.53 -8.04
N HIS A 303 -6.09 -1.61 -8.49
CA HIS A 303 -7.11 -1.05 -7.62
C HIS A 303 -8.23 -2.08 -7.34
N PRO A 304 -8.96 -1.95 -6.22
CA PRO A 304 -10.09 -2.82 -5.90
C PRO A 304 -11.16 -2.84 -7.00
N HIS A 305 -11.72 -4.02 -7.24
CA HIS A 305 -12.67 -4.32 -8.32
C HIS A 305 -12.21 -3.89 -9.71
N PHE A 306 -10.90 -3.79 -9.93
CA PHE A 306 -10.32 -3.23 -11.14
C PHE A 306 -10.79 -1.80 -11.45
N TYR A 307 -11.02 -0.98 -10.42
CA TYR A 307 -11.28 0.45 -10.59
C TYR A 307 -10.18 1.11 -11.42
N ASN A 308 -10.55 2.00 -12.36
CA ASN A 308 -9.65 2.63 -13.32
C ASN A 308 -8.89 1.68 -14.28
N ALA A 309 -9.27 0.41 -14.35
CA ALA A 309 -8.66 -0.54 -15.28
C ALA A 309 -9.43 -0.69 -16.60
N ASP A 310 -8.86 -1.48 -17.50
CA ASP A 310 -9.49 -1.88 -18.76
C ASP A 310 -10.81 -2.66 -18.50
N PRO A 311 -11.93 -2.30 -19.14
CA PRO A 311 -13.22 -2.95 -18.94
C PRO A 311 -13.22 -4.46 -19.24
N SER A 312 -12.28 -4.97 -20.04
CA SER A 312 -12.13 -6.40 -20.29
C SER A 312 -11.78 -7.19 -19.02
N LEU A 313 -11.06 -6.59 -18.07
CA LEU A 313 -10.74 -7.22 -16.79
C LEU A 313 -11.98 -7.36 -15.91
N VAL A 314 -12.82 -6.32 -15.87
CA VAL A 314 -14.08 -6.35 -15.12
C VAL A 314 -15.06 -7.35 -15.73
N SER A 315 -15.20 -7.35 -17.06
CA SER A 315 -16.14 -8.22 -17.76
C SER A 315 -15.72 -9.70 -17.84
N ALA A 316 -14.44 -10.00 -17.57
CA ALA A 316 -13.90 -11.36 -17.52
C ALA A 316 -14.35 -12.16 -16.29
N VAL A 317 -14.94 -11.52 -15.29
CA VAL A 317 -15.46 -12.14 -14.06
C VAL A 317 -16.81 -11.53 -13.70
N GLU A 318 -17.69 -12.29 -13.06
CA GLU A 318 -18.95 -11.78 -12.53
C GLU A 318 -18.81 -11.41 -11.05
N GLY A 319 -19.52 -10.37 -10.60
CA GLY A 319 -19.53 -9.91 -9.20
C GLY A 319 -18.67 -8.69 -8.88
N LEU A 320 -17.99 -8.09 -9.87
CA LEU A 320 -17.20 -6.87 -9.66
C LEU A 320 -17.98 -5.58 -9.93
N HIS A 321 -17.85 -4.60 -9.03
CA HIS A 321 -18.57 -3.33 -9.09
C HIS A 321 -17.62 -2.14 -8.79
N PRO A 322 -16.76 -1.71 -9.72
CA PRO A 322 -15.81 -0.63 -9.47
C PRO A 322 -16.50 0.71 -9.14
N SER A 323 -16.12 1.36 -8.03
CA SER A 323 -16.58 2.70 -7.62
C SER A 323 -15.39 3.56 -7.19
N LYS A 324 -15.40 4.85 -7.53
CA LYS A 324 -14.36 5.80 -7.10
C LYS A 324 -14.38 5.98 -5.58
N GLU A 325 -15.56 6.08 -4.99
CA GLU A 325 -15.78 6.34 -3.57
C GLU A 325 -15.30 5.17 -2.72
N GLN A 326 -15.60 3.94 -3.15
CA GLN A 326 -15.24 2.73 -2.42
C GLN A 326 -13.81 2.28 -2.70
N HIS A 327 -13.33 2.42 -3.94
CA HIS A 327 -12.07 1.79 -4.39
C HIS A 327 -10.95 2.77 -4.70
N GLY A 328 -11.23 4.07 -4.67
CA GLY A 328 -10.21 5.11 -4.78
C GLY A 328 -9.29 5.12 -3.55
N LEU A 329 -7.98 5.18 -3.83
CA LEU A 329 -6.93 5.46 -2.86
C LEU A 329 -6.75 6.96 -2.72
N PHE A 330 -6.63 7.46 -1.49
CA PHE A 330 -6.36 8.87 -1.22
C PHE A 330 -5.51 9.11 0.03
N LEU A 331 -4.83 10.26 0.06
CA LEU A 331 -4.16 10.82 1.23
C LEU A 331 -4.54 12.29 1.37
N ASP A 332 -5.04 12.68 2.53
CA ASP A 332 -5.25 14.06 2.92
C ASP A 332 -4.05 14.50 3.76
N VAL A 333 -3.18 15.34 3.21
CA VAL A 333 -1.93 15.76 3.84
C VAL A 333 -1.99 17.24 4.19
N HIS A 334 -1.58 17.61 5.41
CA HIS A 334 -1.48 19.03 5.78
C HIS A 334 -0.27 19.67 5.11
N PRO A 335 -0.46 20.69 4.23
CA PRO A 335 0.57 21.12 3.29
C PRO A 335 1.78 21.77 3.96
N MET A 336 1.60 22.44 5.10
CA MET A 336 2.70 23.15 5.77
C MET A 336 3.57 22.23 6.64
N THR A 337 3.09 21.02 6.96
CA THR A 337 3.83 20.08 7.82
C THR A 337 4.20 18.79 7.12
N GLY A 338 3.53 18.43 6.02
CA GLY A 338 3.72 17.16 5.31
C GLY A 338 3.17 15.95 6.06
N ILE A 339 2.33 16.17 7.08
CA ILE A 339 1.77 15.10 7.92
C ILE A 339 0.39 14.68 7.37
N PRO A 340 0.18 13.40 7.04
CA PRO A 340 -1.13 12.90 6.65
C PRO A 340 -2.12 12.99 7.83
N MET A 341 -3.28 13.59 7.56
CA MET A 341 -4.38 13.77 8.50
C MET A 341 -5.41 12.64 8.40
N ASN A 342 -5.60 12.11 7.20
CA ASN A 342 -6.52 11.04 6.87
C ASN A 342 -6.03 10.33 5.61
N CYS A 343 -5.98 9.01 5.61
CA CYS A 343 -5.54 8.24 4.45
C CYS A 343 -6.30 6.93 4.33
N SER A 344 -6.42 6.46 3.09
CA SER A 344 -6.90 5.12 2.79
C SER A 344 -6.14 4.59 1.58
N ILE A 345 -5.13 3.77 1.84
CA ILE A 345 -4.31 3.10 0.84
C ILE A 345 -4.99 1.79 0.49
N LYS A 346 -5.38 1.62 -0.78
CA LYS A 346 -6.14 0.45 -1.23
C LYS A 346 -5.45 -0.24 -2.39
N LEU A 347 -5.26 -1.55 -2.26
CA LEU A 347 -4.69 -2.41 -3.29
C LEU A 347 -5.48 -3.72 -3.37
N GLN A 348 -5.46 -4.32 -4.55
CA GLN A 348 -6.05 -5.64 -4.81
C GLN A 348 -4.96 -6.60 -5.30
N LEU A 349 -4.96 -7.81 -4.75
CA LEU A 349 -4.13 -8.90 -5.20
C LEU A 349 -4.92 -9.79 -6.16
N ASN A 350 -4.29 -10.17 -7.26
CA ASN A 350 -4.89 -10.99 -8.30
C ASN A 350 -3.91 -12.08 -8.73
N LEU A 351 -4.45 -13.21 -9.18
CA LEU A 351 -3.68 -14.33 -9.71
C LEU A 351 -4.05 -14.55 -11.18
N TYR A 352 -3.06 -14.59 -12.06
CA TYR A 352 -3.30 -14.99 -13.43
C TYR A 352 -3.35 -16.52 -13.54
N ILE A 353 -4.50 -17.03 -13.98
CA ILE A 353 -4.78 -18.46 -14.07
C ILE A 353 -5.21 -18.81 -15.50
N LYS A 354 -4.81 -20.00 -15.95
CA LYS A 354 -5.20 -20.55 -17.26
C LYS A 354 -5.01 -22.06 -17.30
N ARG A 355 -5.58 -22.70 -18.31
CA ARG A 355 -5.25 -24.08 -18.67
C ARG A 355 -3.77 -24.22 -19.03
N VAL A 356 -3.12 -25.24 -18.48
CA VAL A 356 -1.76 -25.64 -18.82
C VAL A 356 -1.78 -27.09 -19.33
N SER A 357 -1.44 -27.29 -20.60
CA SER A 357 -1.43 -28.63 -21.20
C SER A 357 -0.43 -29.54 -20.49
N GLY A 358 -0.89 -30.72 -20.10
CA GLY A 358 -0.14 -31.69 -19.30
C GLY A 358 -0.39 -31.60 -17.79
N ILE A 359 -1.09 -30.57 -17.29
CA ILE A 359 -1.46 -30.42 -15.87
C ILE A 359 -2.98 -30.49 -15.74
N ILE A 360 -3.50 -31.66 -15.39
CA ILE A 360 -4.94 -31.97 -15.42
C ILE A 360 -5.75 -31.11 -14.45
N GLN A 361 -5.14 -30.70 -13.33
CA GLN A 361 -5.77 -29.88 -12.30
C GLN A 361 -6.23 -28.52 -12.83
N THR A 362 -5.61 -28.00 -13.91
CA THR A 362 -6.01 -26.72 -14.52
C THR A 362 -7.23 -26.84 -15.43
N GLY A 363 -7.72 -28.07 -15.70
CA GLY A 363 -8.93 -28.32 -16.48
C GLY A 363 -8.96 -27.59 -17.82
N LYS A 364 -10.03 -26.85 -18.04
CA LYS A 364 -10.28 -26.00 -19.22
C LYS A 364 -10.37 -24.51 -18.85
N ILE A 365 -9.73 -24.10 -17.75
CA ILE A 365 -9.74 -22.71 -17.29
C ILE A 365 -9.31 -21.78 -18.44
N LYS A 366 -10.16 -20.81 -18.76
CA LYS A 366 -9.82 -19.74 -19.71
C LYS A 366 -8.84 -18.77 -19.05
N PRO A 367 -7.89 -18.18 -19.80
CA PRO A 367 -6.99 -17.17 -19.26
C PRO A 367 -7.74 -16.01 -18.59
N VAL A 368 -7.49 -15.79 -17.31
CA VAL A 368 -8.13 -14.73 -16.52
C VAL A 368 -7.20 -14.24 -15.42
N VAL A 369 -7.22 -12.94 -15.16
CA VAL A 369 -6.60 -12.34 -13.97
C VAL A 369 -7.66 -12.35 -12.88
N LEU A 370 -7.64 -13.38 -12.04
CA LEU A 370 -8.66 -13.64 -11.03
C LEU A 370 -8.36 -12.85 -9.74
N PRO A 371 -9.24 -11.94 -9.29
CA PRO A 371 -9.12 -11.29 -7.99
C PRO A 371 -9.08 -12.30 -6.84
N LEU A 372 -8.16 -12.11 -5.90
CA LEU A 372 -8.05 -12.92 -4.68
C LEU A 372 -8.70 -12.22 -3.50
N LEU A 373 -8.24 -11.01 -3.24
CA LEU A 373 -8.71 -10.11 -2.21
C LEU A 373 -8.29 -8.69 -2.54
N TRP A 374 -8.95 -7.72 -1.92
CA TRP A 374 -8.43 -6.37 -1.81
C TRP A 374 -8.39 -5.94 -0.36
N PHE A 375 -7.49 -5.02 -0.06
CA PHE A 375 -7.31 -4.53 1.29
C PHE A 375 -7.17 -3.02 1.31
N ALA A 376 -7.52 -2.43 2.45
CA ALA A 376 -7.35 -1.03 2.75
C ALA A 376 -6.55 -0.86 4.04
N GLU A 377 -5.41 -0.16 3.97
CA GLU A 377 -4.73 0.38 5.14
C GLU A 377 -5.22 1.82 5.33
N SER A 378 -6.04 2.03 6.36
CA SER A 378 -6.68 3.31 6.61
C SER A 378 -6.34 3.83 8.00
N GLY A 379 -6.09 5.13 8.10
CA GLY A 379 -5.76 5.79 9.35
C GLY A 379 -6.20 7.24 9.33
N SER A 380 -6.69 7.73 10.46
CA SER A 380 -7.12 9.12 10.58
C SER A 380 -6.72 9.69 11.94
N ILE A 381 -6.31 10.96 11.96
CA ILE A 381 -5.93 11.62 13.21
C ILE A 381 -7.19 11.89 14.05
N GLU A 382 -7.14 11.46 15.31
CA GLU A 382 -8.27 11.47 16.24
C GLU A 382 -7.87 11.97 17.64
N GLY A 383 -8.88 12.19 18.49
CA GLY A 383 -8.73 12.43 19.93
C GLY A 383 -7.82 13.61 20.29
N SER A 384 -6.96 13.39 21.29
CA SER A 384 -6.04 14.41 21.82
C SER A 384 -5.01 14.86 20.78
N VAL A 385 -4.55 13.95 19.91
CA VAL A 385 -3.62 14.25 18.83
C VAL A 385 -4.26 15.26 17.87
N LEU A 386 -5.48 15.00 17.41
CA LEU A 386 -6.22 15.95 16.56
C LEU A 386 -6.34 17.32 17.21
N LYS A 387 -6.71 17.37 18.50
CA LYS A 387 -6.85 18.63 19.24
C LYS A 387 -5.53 19.40 19.32
N GLN A 388 -4.42 18.70 19.54
CA GLN A 388 -3.08 19.30 19.56
C GLN A 388 -2.71 19.87 18.18
N PHE A 389 -2.95 19.11 17.11
CA PHE A 389 -2.72 19.55 15.74
C PHE A 389 -3.57 20.77 15.39
N TYR A 390 -4.87 20.75 15.69
CA TYR A 390 -5.76 21.87 15.46
C TYR A 390 -5.32 23.13 16.23
N ASN A 391 -5.00 22.99 17.51
CA ASN A 391 -4.59 24.11 18.34
C ASN A 391 -3.29 24.76 17.82
N ASN A 392 -2.31 23.95 17.43
CA ASN A 392 -1.00 24.44 17.01
C ASN A 392 -0.99 24.95 15.57
N LEU A 393 -1.77 24.34 14.67
CA LEU A 393 -1.72 24.64 13.24
C LEU A 393 -2.83 25.58 12.77
N VAL A 394 -3.95 25.66 13.50
CA VAL A 394 -5.11 26.48 13.12
C VAL A 394 -5.35 27.58 14.14
N LEU A 395 -5.60 27.22 15.40
CA LEU A 395 -6.04 28.17 16.42
C LEU A 395 -4.96 29.19 16.77
N LEU A 396 -3.75 28.75 17.13
CA LEU A 396 -2.67 29.65 17.55
C LEU A 396 -2.28 30.65 16.44
N PRO A 397 -2.03 30.23 15.19
CA PRO A 397 -1.80 31.18 14.09
C PRO A 397 -2.96 32.16 13.90
N SER A 398 -4.21 31.67 13.92
CA SER A 398 -5.37 32.53 13.76
C SER A 398 -5.48 33.58 14.87
N VAL A 399 -5.23 33.19 16.14
CA VAL A 399 -5.20 34.12 17.27
C VAL A 399 -4.09 35.16 17.10
N LEU A 400 -2.89 34.74 16.68
CA LEU A 400 -1.77 35.66 16.43
C LEU A 400 -2.10 36.65 15.31
N ASP A 401 -2.72 36.20 14.22
CA ASP A 401 -3.17 37.06 13.13
C ASP A 401 -4.20 38.08 13.62
N TYR A 402 -5.22 37.64 14.38
CA TYR A 402 -6.20 38.56 14.97
C TYR A 402 -5.55 39.58 15.92
N VAL A 403 -4.62 39.15 16.77
CA VAL A 403 -3.87 40.04 17.67
C VAL A 403 -3.04 41.05 16.88
N GLN A 404 -2.41 40.61 15.78
CA GLN A 404 -1.69 41.51 14.88
C GLN A 404 -2.63 42.56 14.28
N TYR A 405 -3.80 42.17 13.79
CA TYR A 405 -4.78 43.12 13.25
C TYR A 405 -5.32 44.09 14.33
N ILE A 406 -5.50 43.61 15.57
CA ILE A 406 -5.88 44.47 16.70
C ILE A 406 -4.78 45.51 16.98
N PHE A 407 -3.51 45.11 17.04
CA PHE A 407 -2.41 46.04 17.26
C PHE A 407 -2.25 47.05 16.12
N LEU A 408 -2.42 46.61 14.87
CA LEU A 408 -2.45 47.53 13.72
C LEU A 408 -3.62 48.51 13.83
N GLY A 409 -4.80 48.04 14.20
CA GLY A 409 -5.98 48.88 14.40
C GLY A 409 -5.79 49.92 15.52
N LEU A 410 -5.15 49.55 16.63
CA LEU A 410 -4.83 50.46 17.74
C LEU A 410 -3.69 51.42 17.41
N SER A 411 -2.78 51.06 16.50
CA SER A 411 -1.67 51.93 16.09
C SER A 411 -2.15 53.19 15.35
N VAL A 412 -3.21 53.09 14.55
CA VAL A 412 -3.75 54.19 13.75
C VAL A 412 -4.21 55.38 14.61
N PRO A 413 -5.08 55.21 15.62
CA PRO A 413 -5.51 56.32 16.48
C PRO A 413 -4.36 56.88 17.34
N LEU A 414 -3.38 56.06 17.73
CA LEU A 414 -2.18 56.53 18.43
C LEU A 414 -1.31 57.44 17.55
N ILE A 415 -1.14 57.09 16.27
CA ILE A 415 -0.43 57.93 15.30
C ILE A 415 -1.20 59.24 15.05
N ILE A 416 -2.52 59.16 14.86
CA ILE A 416 -3.37 60.35 14.65
C ILE A 416 -3.30 61.28 15.86
N SER A 417 -3.45 60.75 17.07
CA SER A 417 -3.38 61.55 18.30
C SER A 417 -2.00 62.18 18.50
N ALA A 418 -0.91 61.46 18.23
CA ALA A 418 0.44 62.02 18.27
C ALA A 418 0.64 63.15 17.23
N ALA A 419 0.11 62.98 16.01
CA ALA A 419 0.17 64.01 14.97
C ALA A 419 -0.62 65.27 15.35
N VAL A 420 -1.82 65.10 15.93
CA VAL A 420 -2.64 66.21 16.45
C VAL A 420 -1.90 66.95 17.57
N LEU A 421 -1.33 66.21 18.54
CA LEU A 421 -0.56 66.82 19.64
C LEU A 421 0.67 67.58 19.15
N MET A 422 1.39 67.06 18.15
CA MET A 422 2.52 67.78 17.54
C MET A 422 2.09 69.03 16.77
N ALA A 423 0.93 68.99 16.11
CA ALA A 423 0.38 70.16 15.41
C ALA A 423 -0.08 71.25 16.39
N MET A 424 -0.58 70.89 17.58
CA MET A 424 -0.98 71.82 18.63
C MET A 424 0.21 72.40 19.42
N SER A 425 1.38 71.77 19.36
CA SER A 425 2.60 72.20 20.06
C SER A 425 3.48 73.17 19.26
N LYS A 426 3.09 73.51 18.03
CA LYS A 426 3.67 74.58 17.21
C LYS A 426 2.76 75.80 17.28
#